data_AF-A0A956NNX2-F1
#
_entry.id   AF-A0A956NNX2-F1
#
_cell.length_a   1.000
_cell.length_b   1.000
_cell.length_c   1.000
_cell.angle_alpha   90.00
_cell.angle_beta   90.00
_cell.angle_gamma   90.00
#
_symmetry.space_group_name_H-M   'P 1'
#
loop_
_entity.id
_entity.type
_entity.pdbx_description
1 polymer ?
#
loop_
_entity_poly.entity_id
_entity_poly.type
_entity_poly.pdbx_seq_one_letter_code
_entity_poly.pdbx_strand_id
1 'polypeptide(L)'
;KAAGDVSDLRVAELGHIQRGGSPTARDRVLASRMGSHAVKLLKAGRGGLAVGIRNEEMVENPILGTAEEGALFSLAEDGKIIVNNPHKADLGLAKLNRDISI
;
A
#
# COMPACT_ATOMS: atom_id res chain seq x y z
N LYS A 1 -22.88 30.75 10.93
CA LYS A 1 -23.03 32.02 11.70
C LYS A 1 -24.48 32.56 11.67
N ALA A 2 -25.47 31.69 11.87
CA ALA A 2 -26.86 32.05 12.18
C ALA A 2 -27.56 30.83 12.80
N ALA A 3 -27.03 30.37 13.95
CA ALA A 3 -27.62 29.41 14.88
C ALA A 3 -26.49 28.96 15.84
N GLY A 4 -26.40 29.57 17.02
CA GLY A 4 -25.88 28.99 18.28
C GLY A 4 -24.55 28.21 18.35
N ASP A 5 -23.78 28.08 17.28
CA ASP A 5 -22.57 27.26 17.28
C ASP A 5 -21.37 28.08 17.79
N VAL A 6 -21.03 27.87 19.06
CA VAL A 6 -19.87 28.44 19.77
C VAL A 6 -18.57 27.67 19.52
N SER A 7 -18.58 26.72 18.58
CA SER A 7 -17.39 25.94 18.24
C SER A 7 -16.36 26.75 17.45
N ASP A 8 -15.17 26.97 18.03
CA ASP A 8 -13.99 27.50 17.33
C ASP A 8 -13.41 26.40 16.41
N LEU A 9 -14.03 26.20 15.25
CA LEU A 9 -13.56 25.25 14.25
C LEU A 9 -12.32 25.79 13.53
N ARG A 10 -11.20 25.07 13.64
CA ARG A 10 -9.98 25.34 12.90
C ARG A 10 -9.78 24.31 11.79
N VAL A 11 -9.67 24.81 10.57
CA VAL A 11 -9.37 23.98 9.40
C VAL A 11 -7.86 24.00 9.17
N ALA A 12 -7.26 22.83 9.00
CA ALA A 12 -5.86 22.68 8.64
C ALA A 12 -5.74 21.86 7.35
N GLU A 13 -5.22 22.49 6.29
CA GLU A 13 -4.89 21.81 5.03
C GLU A 13 -3.39 21.53 4.98
N LEU A 14 -3.01 20.26 5.12
CA LEU A 14 -1.61 19.86 5.22
C LEU A 14 -0.87 19.89 3.86
N GLY A 15 -1.59 19.68 2.75
CA GLY A 15 -1.04 19.73 1.39
C GLY A 15 0.26 18.93 1.21
N HIS A 16 1.28 19.58 0.66
CA HIS A 16 2.57 18.95 0.31
C HIS A 16 3.45 18.56 1.50
N ILE A 17 3.14 19.04 2.71
CA ILE A 17 3.93 18.74 3.92
C ILE A 17 3.97 17.24 4.19
N GLN A 18 2.90 16.51 3.87
CA GLN A 18 2.80 15.06 4.09
C GLN A 18 3.76 14.21 3.24
N ARG A 19 4.33 14.78 2.16
CA ARG A 19 5.29 14.09 1.29
C ARG A 19 6.75 14.44 1.62
N GLY A 20 6.97 15.46 2.43
CA GLY A 20 8.29 15.91 2.87
C GLY A 20 8.65 15.42 4.27
N GLY A 21 9.86 15.72 4.70
CA GLY A 21 10.39 15.34 6.02
C GLY A 21 11.34 14.14 5.95
N SER A 22 12.04 13.91 7.07
CA SER A 22 12.94 12.76 7.17
C SER A 22 12.12 11.49 7.39
N PRO A 23 12.42 10.39 6.66
CA PRO A 23 11.72 9.12 6.85
C PRO A 23 11.89 8.63 8.29
N THR A 24 10.90 7.92 8.82
CA THR A 24 10.99 7.34 10.15
C THR A 24 12.00 6.19 10.19
N ALA A 25 12.37 5.71 11.39
CA ALA A 25 13.23 4.54 11.52
C ALA A 25 12.63 3.30 10.82
N ARG A 26 11.31 3.12 10.92
CA ARG A 26 10.57 2.04 10.25
C ARG A 26 10.68 2.15 8.74
N ASP A 27 10.47 3.34 8.18
CA ASP A 27 10.55 3.58 6.74
C ASP A 27 11.94 3.28 6.19
N ARG A 28 12.98 3.66 6.93
CA ARG A 28 14.38 3.36 6.55
C ARG A 28 14.64 1.86 6.52
N VAL A 29 14.28 1.14 7.59
CA VAL A 29 14.46 -0.32 7.65
C VAL A 29 13.67 -1.01 6.53
N LEU A 30 12.43 -0.59 6.30
CA LEU A 30 11.58 -1.12 5.24
C LEU A 30 12.21 -0.90 3.85
N ALA A 31 12.62 0.33 3.56
CA ALA A 31 13.26 0.67 2.29
C ALA A 31 14.54 -0.15 2.05
N SER A 32 15.38 -0.32 3.08
CA SER A 32 16.59 -1.15 2.99
C SER A 32 16.27 -2.63 2.73
N ARG A 33 15.26 -3.19 3.42
CA ARG A 33 14.82 -4.59 3.19
C ARG A 33 14.27 -4.78 1.78
N MET A 34 13.42 -3.88 1.32
CA MET A 34 12.84 -3.91 -0.03
C MET A 34 13.91 -3.79 -1.12
N GLY A 35 14.82 -2.83 -0.98
CA GLY A 35 15.93 -2.65 -1.93
C GLY A 35 16.85 -3.87 -1.98
N SER A 36 17.21 -4.44 -0.83
CA SER A 36 18.04 -5.65 -0.77
C SER A 36 17.36 -6.84 -1.45
N HIS A 37 16.05 -7.05 -1.22
CA HIS A 37 15.29 -8.12 -1.84
C HIS A 37 15.18 -7.94 -3.36
N ALA A 38 14.90 -6.73 -3.83
CA ALA A 38 14.83 -6.41 -5.26
C ALA A 38 16.15 -6.74 -5.98
N VAL A 39 17.30 -6.39 -5.39
CA VAL A 39 18.61 -6.72 -5.96
C VAL A 39 18.85 -8.23 -6.00
N LYS A 40 18.43 -8.98 -4.97
CA LYS A 40 18.52 -10.45 -4.97
C LYS A 40 17.71 -11.07 -6.11
N LEU A 41 16.49 -10.58 -6.35
CA LEU A 41 15.64 -11.03 -7.47
C LEU A 41 16.30 -10.76 -8.82
N LEU A 42 16.84 -9.55 -9.01
CA LEU A 42 17.55 -9.20 -10.24
C LEU A 42 18.79 -10.08 -10.47
N LYS A 43 19.57 -10.37 -9.42
CA LYS A 43 20.71 -11.30 -9.50
C LYS A 43 20.29 -12.73 -9.87
N ALA A 44 19.07 -13.13 -9.53
CA ALA A 44 18.50 -14.42 -9.91
C ALA A 44 17.88 -14.41 -11.33
N GLY A 45 18.03 -13.32 -12.10
CA GLY A 45 17.45 -13.18 -13.44
C GLY A 45 15.93 -12.93 -13.44
N ARG A 46 15.33 -12.63 -12.28
CA ARG A 46 13.88 -12.39 -12.15
C ARG A 46 13.60 -10.89 -12.22
N GLY A 47 13.07 -10.44 -13.35
CA GLY A 47 12.63 -9.06 -13.60
C GLY A 47 11.11 -8.92 -13.72
N GLY A 48 10.60 -7.69 -13.83
CA GLY A 48 9.16 -7.43 -13.99
C GLY A 48 8.32 -7.67 -12.72
N LEU A 49 8.97 -7.71 -11.56
CA LEU A 49 8.35 -7.94 -10.25
C LEU A 49 8.34 -6.65 -9.43
N ALA A 50 7.25 -6.43 -8.70
CA ALA A 50 7.14 -5.45 -7.64
C ALA A 50 7.37 -6.14 -6.30
N VAL A 51 8.23 -5.55 -5.46
CA VAL A 51 8.50 -6.01 -4.10
C VAL A 51 7.58 -5.27 -3.13
N GLY A 52 7.05 -5.96 -2.13
CA GLY A 52 6.22 -5.39 -1.09
C GLY A 52 6.33 -6.14 0.23
N ILE A 53 5.49 -5.77 1.20
CA ILE A 53 5.28 -6.50 2.43
C ILE A 53 3.83 -6.91 2.57
N ARG A 54 3.59 -8.16 2.98
CA ARG A 54 2.26 -8.67 3.36
C ARG A 54 2.42 -9.51 4.61
N ASN A 55 1.63 -9.24 5.64
CA ASN A 55 1.72 -9.94 6.94
C ASN A 55 3.16 -9.96 7.51
N GLU A 56 3.87 -8.83 7.40
CA GLU A 56 5.27 -8.65 7.84
C GLU A 56 6.33 -9.46 7.07
N GLU A 57 5.92 -10.21 6.06
CA GLU A 57 6.79 -10.98 5.17
C GLU A 57 7.04 -10.24 3.86
N MET A 58 8.25 -10.41 3.30
CA MET A 58 8.60 -9.86 2.00
C MET A 58 7.89 -10.67 0.91
N VAL A 59 7.18 -9.99 0.03
CA VAL A 59 6.48 -10.60 -1.09
C VAL A 59 6.93 -9.99 -2.41
N GLU A 60 6.82 -10.77 -3.48
CA GLU A 60 6.99 -10.31 -4.85
C GLU A 60 5.76 -10.64 -5.68
N ASN A 61 5.34 -9.70 -6.51
CA ASN A 61 4.20 -9.85 -7.39
C ASN A 61 4.59 -9.41 -8.80
N PRO A 62 4.16 -10.10 -9.86
CA PRO A 62 4.31 -9.58 -11.22
C PRO A 62 3.69 -8.18 -11.33
N ILE A 63 4.38 -7.26 -12.00
CA ILE A 63 3.85 -5.91 -12.23
C ILE A 63 2.63 -6.00 -13.16
N LEU A 64 2.78 -6.74 -14.26
CA LEU A 64 1.77 -6.92 -15.28
C LEU A 64 1.52 -8.41 -15.51
N GLY A 65 0.26 -8.77 -15.69
CA GLY A 65 -0.17 -10.14 -15.98
C GLY A 65 -1.65 -10.30 -15.71
N THR A 66 -2.06 -11.51 -15.35
CA THR A 66 -3.43 -11.82 -14.96
C THR A 66 -3.61 -11.76 -13.44
N ALA A 67 -4.85 -11.61 -12.98
CA ALA A 67 -5.17 -11.65 -11.56
C ALA A 67 -4.87 -13.03 -10.92
N GLU A 68 -5.02 -14.10 -11.70
CA GLU A 68 -4.76 -15.48 -11.27
C GLU A 68 -3.27 -15.74 -11.01
N GLU A 69 -2.39 -15.11 -11.80
CA GLU A 69 -0.94 -15.11 -11.59
C GLU A 69 -0.51 -14.23 -10.40
N GLY A 70 -1.46 -13.54 -9.75
CA GLY A 70 -1.18 -12.62 -8.66
C GLY A 70 -0.48 -11.33 -9.10
N ALA A 71 -0.62 -10.94 -10.38
CA ALA A 71 -0.08 -9.70 -10.90
C ALA A 71 -0.80 -8.49 -10.30
N LEU A 72 -0.10 -7.36 -10.12
CA LEU A 72 -0.69 -6.13 -9.58
C LEU A 72 -1.67 -5.48 -10.56
N PHE A 73 -1.33 -5.52 -11.85
CA PHE A 73 -2.09 -4.87 -12.91
C PHE A 73 -2.38 -5.84 -14.07
N SER A 74 -3.57 -5.75 -14.65
CA SER A 74 -3.92 -6.34 -15.95
C SER A 74 -4.20 -5.24 -16.97
N LEU A 75 -4.03 -5.54 -18.26
CA LEU A 75 -4.47 -4.65 -19.35
C LEU A 75 -5.81 -5.14 -19.88
N ALA A 76 -6.79 -4.23 -19.93
CA ALA A 76 -8.02 -4.44 -20.66
C ALA A 76 -7.79 -4.31 -22.18
N GLU A 77 -8.69 -4.87 -22.98
CA GLU A 77 -8.64 -4.79 -24.45
C GLU A 77 -8.69 -3.35 -24.97
N ASP A 78 -9.26 -2.42 -24.21
CA ASP A 78 -9.33 -0.99 -24.51
C ASP A 78 -8.10 -0.20 -24.03
N GLY A 79 -7.07 -0.88 -23.53
CA GLY A 79 -5.84 -0.29 -23.03
C GLY A 79 -5.95 0.28 -21.61
N LYS A 80 -7.07 0.11 -20.91
CA LYS A 80 -7.19 0.52 -19.51
C LYS A 80 -6.41 -0.41 -18.57
N ILE A 81 -5.82 0.18 -17.53
CA ILE A 81 -5.17 -0.56 -16.45
C ILE A 81 -6.23 -1.02 -15.46
N ILE A 82 -6.33 -2.33 -15.26
CA ILE A 82 -7.15 -2.95 -14.22
C ILE A 82 -6.23 -3.25 -13.03
N VAL A 83 -6.61 -2.76 -11.85
CA VAL A 83 -5.89 -3.06 -10.60
C VAL A 83 -6.43 -4.36 -10.03
N ASN A 84 -5.63 -5.42 -10.07
CA ASN A 84 -6.05 -6.77 -9.66
C ASN A 84 -6.04 -6.96 -8.14
N ASN A 85 -5.12 -6.27 -7.47
CA ASN A 85 -4.94 -6.37 -6.02
C ASN A 85 -5.26 -5.03 -5.34
N PRO A 86 -6.52 -4.56 -5.37
CA PRO A 86 -6.89 -3.43 -4.53
C PRO A 86 -6.65 -3.85 -3.09
N HIS A 87 -5.97 -3.00 -2.30
CA HIS A 87 -5.88 -3.19 -0.85
C HIS A 87 -7.30 -3.26 -0.29
N LYS A 88 -7.88 -4.47 -0.19
CA LYS A 88 -9.05 -4.73 0.62
C LYS A 88 -8.52 -4.86 2.03
N ALA A 89 -8.96 -3.98 2.93
CA ALA A 89 -8.83 -4.23 4.34
C ALA A 89 -9.25 -5.69 4.60
N ASP A 90 -8.43 -6.45 5.31
CA ASP A 90 -8.79 -7.82 5.65
C ASP A 90 -10.07 -7.76 6.50
N LEU A 91 -11.20 -8.06 5.84
CA LEU A 91 -12.52 -8.02 6.44
C LEU A 91 -12.62 -9.04 7.58
N GLY A 92 -11.80 -10.10 7.56
CA GLY A 92 -11.66 -11.08 8.63
C GLY A 92 -11.02 -10.48 9.87
N LEU A 93 -9.93 -9.73 9.72
CA LEU A 93 -9.32 -8.96 10.82
C LEU A 93 -10.27 -7.88 11.36
N ALA A 94 -11.01 -7.19 10.48
CA ALA A 94 -12.00 -6.19 10.88
C ALA A 94 -13.21 -6.81 11.62
N LYS A 95 -13.53 -8.07 11.36
CA LYS A 95 -14.56 -8.83 12.08
C LYS A 95 -14.01 -9.33 13.42
N LEU A 96 -12.84 -9.95 13.42
CA LEU A 96 -12.15 -10.43 14.62
C LEU A 96 -11.92 -9.31 15.64
N ASN A 97 -11.50 -8.13 15.20
CA ASN A 97 -11.31 -6.99 16.11
C ASN A 97 -12.62 -6.49 16.74
N ARG A 98 -13.74 -6.58 15.99
CA ARG A 98 -15.08 -6.31 16.52
C ARG A 98 -15.49 -7.37 17.53
N ASP A 99 -15.21 -8.63 17.25
CA ASP A 99 -15.56 -9.75 18.12
C ASP A 99 -14.73 -9.77 19.42
N ILE A 100 -13.47 -9.30 19.39
CA ILE A 100 -12.59 -9.19 20.58
C ILE A 100 -12.90 -7.93 21.41
N SER A 101 -13.49 -6.90 20.80
CA SER A 101 -13.83 -5.63 21.47
C SER A 101 -15.20 -5.66 22.19
N ILE A 102 -15.81 -6.84 22.34
CA ILE A 102 -17.01 -7.11 23.16
C ILE A 102 -16.57 -7.91 24.38
#